data_AF-A0A4Y8CE01-F1
#
_entry.id   AF-A0A4Y8CE01-F1
#
_cell.length_a   1.000
_cell.length_b   1.000
_cell.length_c   1.000
_cell.angle_alpha   90.00
_cell.angle_beta   90.00
_cell.angle_gamma   90.00
#
_symmetry.space_group_name_H-M   'P 1'
#
loop_
_entity.id
_entity.type
_entity.pdbx_description
1 polymer ?
#
loop_
_entity_poly.entity_id
_entity_poly.type
_entity_poly.pdbx_seq_one_letter_code
_entity_poly.pdbx_strand_id
1 'polypeptide(L)'
;VKVMGETIVDDSSKKWWNGTQKNYDEYEFWRDGNKAKEIETDGIVLTFPWGEWKKGQPFRIEMLDDYYDKVRGVFGADFTHKLTGAQIIKIQHPESELYSGGVHAANGVSCVDCHMPYVREGAKKVTQHNITSPLRDINSACKSCHKQSEDYLKAQVLDIQNSVAHDQRTAEYAIVSLIMDTKKLRDELGNMEKFQSDGKADAKKISEELKEVLELHRKAQMRADFVNAENSTGFHNPREASRMLLQAVDMARMGQTKLV
;
A
#
# COMPACT_ATOMS: atom_id res chain seq x y z
N VAL A 1 8.82 -23.25 7.15
CA VAL A 1 10.14 -23.16 6.49
C VAL A 1 11.19 -22.92 7.56
N LYS A 2 12.33 -23.62 7.49
CA LYS A 2 13.45 -23.41 8.42
C LYS A 2 14.24 -22.18 7.99
N VAL A 3 14.29 -21.15 8.83
CA VAL A 3 15.03 -19.91 8.59
C VAL A 3 15.94 -19.61 9.76
N MET A 4 17.05 -18.91 9.51
CA MET A 4 17.95 -18.43 10.56
C MET A 4 17.51 -17.04 10.98
N GLY A 5 17.20 -16.84 12.26
CA GLY A 5 16.79 -15.55 12.81
C GLY A 5 17.28 -15.32 14.23
N GLU A 6 17.18 -14.07 14.68
CA GLU A 6 17.22 -13.74 16.11
C GLU A 6 15.86 -14.11 16.70
N THR A 7 15.88 -14.87 17.80
CA THR A 7 14.65 -15.22 18.51
C THR A 7 14.79 -14.90 19.98
N ILE A 8 13.82 -14.15 20.47
CA ILE A 8 13.64 -13.79 21.88
C ILE A 8 12.60 -14.68 22.55
N VAL A 9 12.25 -15.82 21.94
CA VAL A 9 11.26 -16.77 22.47
C VAL A 9 11.63 -17.27 23.87
N ASP A 10 12.93 -17.38 24.15
CA ASP A 10 13.43 -17.81 25.46
C ASP A 10 13.61 -16.63 26.44
N ASP A 11 13.45 -15.39 26.00
CA ASP A 11 13.49 -14.20 26.86
C ASP A 11 12.09 -13.92 27.42
N SER A 12 11.86 -14.43 28.63
CA SER A 12 10.60 -14.29 29.35
C SER A 12 10.22 -12.83 29.68
N SER A 13 11.17 -11.89 29.58
CA SER A 13 10.92 -10.46 29.75
C SER A 13 10.24 -9.82 28.54
N LYS A 14 10.26 -10.47 27.38
CA LYS A 14 9.74 -9.91 26.12
C LYS A 14 8.31 -10.37 25.85
N LYS A 15 7.37 -9.49 26.16
CA LYS A 15 5.94 -9.69 25.89
C LYS A 15 5.42 -8.63 24.92
N TRP A 16 4.44 -9.02 24.11
CA TRP A 16 3.60 -8.06 23.40
C TRP A 16 2.77 -7.26 24.41
N TRP A 17 2.22 -6.12 24.01
CA TRP A 17 1.39 -5.27 24.86
C TRP A 17 0.17 -6.00 25.46
N ASN A 18 -0.26 -7.10 24.84
CA ASN A 18 -1.35 -7.97 25.30
C ASN A 18 -0.87 -9.09 26.25
N GLY A 19 0.39 -9.09 26.68
CA GLY A 19 0.98 -10.09 27.58
C GLY A 19 1.41 -11.40 26.92
N THR A 20 1.16 -11.59 25.61
CA THR A 20 1.62 -12.78 24.90
C THR A 20 3.13 -12.74 24.66
N GLN A 21 3.79 -13.90 24.63
CA GLN A 21 5.24 -13.98 24.42
C GLN A 21 5.61 -13.43 23.04
N LYS A 22 6.58 -12.50 22.99
CA LYS A 22 7.17 -12.10 21.71
C LYS A 22 8.04 -13.22 21.17
N ASN A 23 7.93 -13.47 19.88
CA ASN A 23 8.75 -14.44 19.16
C ASN A 23 9.78 -13.79 18.22
N TYR A 24 9.67 -12.48 17.97
CA TYR A 24 10.65 -11.65 17.28
C TYR A 24 10.62 -10.22 17.84
N ASP A 25 11.72 -9.48 17.65
CA ASP A 25 11.81 -8.03 17.85
C ASP A 25 12.65 -7.47 16.69
N GLU A 26 12.23 -6.37 16.07
CA GLU A 26 12.97 -5.75 14.97
C GLU A 26 14.05 -4.81 15.53
N TYR A 27 15.29 -5.31 15.61
CA TYR A 27 16.46 -4.50 15.89
C TYR A 27 17.55 -4.74 14.86
N GLU A 28 18.34 -3.71 14.59
CA GLU A 28 19.44 -3.75 13.61
C GLU A 28 20.64 -4.60 14.06
N PHE A 29 20.72 -4.97 15.34
CA PHE A 29 21.86 -5.70 15.91
C PHE A 29 21.39 -6.73 16.95
N TRP A 30 22.07 -7.88 16.97
CA TRP A 30 21.93 -8.92 17.99
C TRP A 30 22.25 -8.35 19.38
N ARG A 31 21.29 -8.40 20.31
CA ARG A 31 21.47 -7.89 21.68
C ARG A 31 21.66 -9.02 22.69
N ASP A 32 22.21 -8.68 23.85
CA ASP A 32 22.17 -9.51 25.07
C ASP A 32 22.71 -10.95 24.94
N GLY A 33 23.68 -11.17 24.02
CA GLY A 33 24.28 -12.49 23.80
C GLY A 33 23.42 -13.44 22.98
N ASN A 34 22.38 -12.94 22.31
CA ASN A 34 21.56 -13.69 21.38
C ASN A 34 22.42 -14.29 20.26
N LYS A 35 22.07 -15.53 19.88
CA LYS A 35 22.73 -16.29 18.80
C LYS A 35 21.71 -16.63 17.75
N ALA A 36 22.18 -16.77 16.51
CA ALA A 36 21.34 -17.21 15.42
C ALA A 36 20.75 -18.60 15.75
N LYS A 37 19.42 -18.69 15.73
CA LYS A 37 18.70 -19.95 15.91
C LYS A 37 17.96 -20.28 14.63
N GLU A 38 17.97 -21.56 14.29
CA GLU A 38 17.07 -22.09 13.28
C GLU A 38 15.67 -22.10 13.88
N ILE A 39 14.77 -21.32 13.30
CA ILE A 39 13.38 -21.26 13.68
C ILE A 39 12.53 -21.85 12.56
N GLU A 40 11.49 -22.58 12.95
CA GLU A 40 10.47 -23.02 12.03
C GLU A 40 9.38 -21.95 11.98
N THR A 41 9.24 -21.31 10.83
CA THR A 41 8.18 -20.30 10.59
C THR A 41 7.10 -20.90 9.72
N ASP A 42 5.90 -20.33 9.77
CA ASP A 42 4.73 -20.75 8.99
C ASP A 42 4.90 -20.64 7.45
N GLY A 43 6.10 -20.31 6.97
CA GLY A 43 6.39 -20.19 5.55
C GLY A 43 5.92 -18.87 4.94
N ILE A 44 5.72 -17.84 5.77
CA ILE A 44 5.49 -16.46 5.31
C ILE A 44 6.80 -15.95 4.71
N VAL A 45 6.95 -16.14 3.40
CA VAL A 45 8.10 -15.64 2.63
C VAL A 45 7.74 -14.27 2.08
N LEU A 46 8.54 -13.25 2.42
CA LEU A 46 8.43 -11.93 1.79
C LEU A 46 8.50 -12.11 0.27
N THR A 47 7.43 -11.72 -0.41
CA THR A 47 7.28 -11.87 -1.85
C THR A 47 6.79 -10.56 -2.41
N PHE A 48 7.49 -10.02 -3.41
CA PHE A 48 7.00 -8.87 -4.15
C PHE A 48 6.00 -9.33 -5.23
N PRO A 49 4.80 -8.74 -5.31
CA PRO A 49 3.74 -9.17 -6.24
C PRO A 49 4.00 -8.66 -7.68
N TRP A 50 5.23 -8.80 -8.17
CA TRP A 50 5.71 -8.26 -9.44
C TRP A 50 5.71 -9.27 -10.58
N GLY A 51 5.10 -10.45 -10.38
CA GLY A 51 5.08 -11.53 -11.39
C GLY A 51 4.45 -11.11 -12.73
N GLU A 52 3.55 -10.12 -12.69
CA GLU A 52 2.89 -9.56 -13.87
C GLU A 52 3.54 -8.23 -14.35
N TRP A 53 4.54 -7.72 -13.62
CA TRP A 53 5.28 -6.52 -13.99
C TRP A 53 6.39 -6.85 -15.00
N LYS A 54 6.14 -6.54 -16.27
CA LYS A 54 7.07 -6.84 -17.36
C LYS A 54 8.31 -5.94 -17.33
N LYS A 55 9.47 -6.56 -17.53
CA LYS A 55 10.77 -5.85 -17.59
C LYS A 55 10.73 -4.71 -18.61
N GLY A 56 11.17 -3.53 -18.20
CA GLY A 56 11.26 -2.34 -19.06
C GLY A 56 9.93 -1.62 -19.30
N GLN A 57 8.86 -1.98 -18.58
CA GLN A 57 7.59 -1.26 -18.63
C GLN A 57 7.32 -0.54 -17.30
N PRO A 58 6.64 0.62 -17.32
CA PRO A 58 6.06 1.20 -16.11
C PRO A 58 5.13 0.22 -15.41
N PHE A 59 5.18 0.19 -14.09
CA PHE A 59 4.19 -0.52 -13.29
C PHE A 59 2.80 0.11 -13.48
N ARG A 60 1.77 -0.72 -13.46
CA ARG A 60 0.36 -0.32 -13.51
C ARG A 60 -0.41 -1.10 -12.46
N ILE A 61 -1.31 -0.44 -11.73
CA ILE A 61 -2.07 -1.10 -10.64
C ILE A 61 -2.88 -2.31 -11.11
N GLU A 62 -3.31 -2.34 -12.38
CA GLU A 62 -4.01 -3.47 -12.97
C GLU A 62 -3.16 -4.75 -13.01
N MET A 63 -1.82 -4.63 -13.01
CA MET A 63 -0.93 -5.79 -12.88
C MET A 63 -1.12 -6.49 -11.51
N LEU A 64 -1.52 -5.76 -10.47
CA LEU A 64 -1.89 -6.37 -9.18
C LEU A 64 -3.26 -7.03 -9.23
N ASP A 65 -4.22 -6.52 -10.02
CA ASP A 65 -5.48 -7.25 -10.23
C ASP A 65 -5.17 -8.63 -10.82
N ASP A 66 -4.38 -8.68 -11.91
CA ASP A 66 -3.98 -9.92 -12.57
C ASP A 66 -3.20 -10.85 -11.64
N TYR A 67 -2.23 -10.30 -10.89
CA TYR A 67 -1.41 -11.08 -9.96
C TYR A 67 -2.27 -11.68 -8.84
N TYR A 68 -3.04 -10.87 -8.12
CA TYR A 68 -3.84 -11.34 -6.98
C TYR A 68 -5.03 -12.20 -7.40
N ASP A 69 -5.55 -12.07 -8.62
CA ASP A 69 -6.53 -13.00 -9.16
C ASP A 69 -5.89 -14.36 -9.46
N LYS A 70 -4.68 -14.37 -10.03
CA LYS A 70 -3.94 -15.61 -10.34
C LYS A 70 -3.50 -16.36 -9.08
N VAL A 71 -3.06 -15.67 -8.03
CA VAL A 71 -2.64 -16.31 -6.78
C VAL A 71 -3.76 -16.51 -5.77
N ARG A 72 -5.02 -16.15 -6.09
CA ARG A 72 -6.15 -16.15 -5.13
C ARG A 72 -6.36 -17.49 -4.41
N GLY A 73 -6.04 -18.61 -5.06
CA GLY A 73 -6.12 -19.95 -4.46
C GLY A 73 -5.04 -20.26 -3.42
N VAL A 74 -3.92 -19.53 -3.45
CA VAL A 74 -2.81 -19.65 -2.49
C VAL A 74 -2.82 -18.49 -1.49
N PHE A 75 -3.10 -17.28 -1.97
CA PHE A 75 -3.20 -16.06 -1.19
C PHE A 75 -4.49 -15.32 -1.56
N GLY A 76 -5.53 -15.51 -0.75
CA GLY A 76 -6.85 -14.91 -1.00
C GLY A 76 -6.93 -13.44 -0.59
N ALA A 77 -6.42 -13.09 0.58
CA ALA A 77 -6.47 -11.74 1.16
C ALA A 77 -5.53 -11.58 2.35
N ASP A 78 -5.22 -10.33 2.68
CA ASP A 78 -4.58 -9.95 3.93
C ASP A 78 -5.57 -10.04 5.10
N PHE A 79 -6.80 -9.58 4.89
CA PHE A 79 -7.86 -9.70 5.89
C PHE A 79 -9.26 -9.68 5.27
N THR A 80 -10.24 -10.15 6.04
CA THR A 80 -11.66 -9.98 5.71
C THR A 80 -12.18 -8.70 6.35
N HIS A 81 -12.70 -7.77 5.56
CA HIS A 81 -13.26 -6.52 6.07
C HIS A 81 -14.50 -6.80 6.93
N LYS A 82 -14.45 -6.44 8.22
CA LYS A 82 -15.46 -6.85 9.22
C LYS A 82 -16.90 -6.43 8.87
N LEU A 83 -17.10 -5.25 8.28
CA LEU A 83 -18.43 -4.72 8.00
C LEU A 83 -19.05 -5.28 6.73
N THR A 84 -18.22 -5.57 5.73
CA THR A 84 -18.68 -5.92 4.37
C THR A 84 -18.47 -7.38 4.03
N GLY A 85 -17.56 -8.08 4.71
CA GLY A 85 -17.12 -9.43 4.34
C GLY A 85 -16.19 -9.47 3.13
N ALA A 86 -15.80 -8.31 2.58
CA ALA A 86 -14.88 -8.27 1.43
C ALA A 86 -13.50 -8.83 1.82
N GLN A 87 -12.91 -9.61 0.93
CA GLN A 87 -11.54 -10.09 1.05
C GLN A 87 -10.62 -8.95 0.59
N ILE A 88 -9.81 -8.36 1.47
CA ILE A 88 -9.03 -7.13 1.19
C ILE A 88 -7.55 -7.43 0.96
N ILE A 89 -6.94 -6.69 0.02
CA ILE A 89 -5.48 -6.58 -0.12
C ILE A 89 -5.01 -5.29 0.56
N LYS A 90 -3.95 -5.38 1.36
CA LYS A 90 -3.25 -4.23 1.92
C LYS A 90 -1.99 -3.96 1.10
N ILE A 91 -1.81 -2.71 0.68
CA ILE A 91 -0.61 -2.25 -0.02
C ILE A 91 0.34 -1.55 0.97
N GLN A 92 1.65 -1.70 0.78
CA GLN A 92 2.68 -1.05 1.59
C GLN A 92 3.66 -0.32 0.67
N HIS A 93 3.85 0.97 0.93
CA HIS A 93 4.92 1.84 0.40
C HIS A 93 5.43 1.45 -0.99
N PRO A 94 4.60 1.57 -2.05
CA PRO A 94 4.95 1.14 -3.41
C PRO A 94 5.74 2.24 -4.16
N GLU A 95 6.80 2.80 -3.53
CA GLU A 95 7.57 3.89 -4.16
C GLU A 95 8.16 3.45 -5.49
N SER A 96 8.77 2.26 -5.56
CA SER A 96 9.45 1.78 -6.76
C SER A 96 8.47 1.60 -7.92
N GLU A 97 7.31 1.03 -7.61
CA GLU A 97 6.23 0.79 -8.55
C GLU A 97 5.65 2.11 -9.05
N LEU A 98 5.28 3.05 -8.15
CA LEU A 98 4.71 4.34 -8.56
C LEU A 98 5.72 5.16 -9.37
N TYR A 99 6.95 5.28 -8.87
CA TYR A 99 8.05 6.01 -9.52
C TYR A 99 8.35 5.47 -10.91
N SER A 100 8.27 4.15 -11.14
CA SER A 100 8.66 3.53 -12.42
C SER A 100 7.94 4.09 -13.66
N GLY A 101 6.74 4.65 -13.49
CA GLY A 101 5.98 5.29 -14.56
C GLY A 101 6.08 6.82 -14.60
N GLY A 102 6.84 7.41 -13.68
CA GLY A 102 7.01 8.85 -13.55
C GLY A 102 7.88 9.46 -14.64
N VAL A 103 7.74 10.77 -14.83
CA VAL A 103 8.55 11.51 -15.82
C VAL A 103 10.04 11.48 -15.47
N HIS A 104 10.38 11.48 -14.18
CA HIS A 104 11.77 11.38 -13.71
C HIS A 104 12.37 10.01 -14.08
N ALA A 105 11.66 8.91 -13.79
CA ALA A 105 12.08 7.56 -14.16
C ALA A 105 12.24 7.40 -15.68
N ALA A 106 11.30 7.92 -16.46
CA ALA A 106 11.35 7.88 -17.92
C ALA A 106 12.56 8.59 -18.52
N ASN A 107 13.16 9.54 -17.78
CA ASN A 107 14.35 10.28 -18.16
C ASN A 107 15.62 9.82 -17.43
N GLY A 108 15.57 8.67 -16.75
CA GLY A 108 16.73 8.07 -16.09
C GLY A 108 17.16 8.75 -14.78
N VAL A 109 16.33 9.62 -14.21
CA VAL A 109 16.60 10.26 -12.90
C VAL A 109 16.21 9.30 -11.80
N SER A 110 17.20 8.75 -11.10
CA SER A 110 17.07 7.72 -10.08
C SER A 110 16.69 8.25 -8.69
N CYS A 111 16.37 7.35 -7.77
CA CYS A 111 16.08 7.70 -6.37
C CYS A 111 17.24 8.47 -5.72
N VAL A 112 18.49 8.09 -6.03
CA VAL A 112 19.68 8.68 -5.41
C VAL A 112 19.94 10.12 -5.89
N ASP A 113 19.51 10.47 -7.10
CA ASP A 113 19.69 11.83 -7.63
C ASP A 113 18.94 12.87 -6.79
N CYS A 114 17.78 12.49 -6.23
CA CYS A 114 16.94 13.36 -5.40
C CYS A 114 17.16 13.17 -3.89
N HIS A 115 17.29 11.92 -3.42
CA HIS A 115 17.31 11.60 -1.98
C HIS A 115 18.72 11.44 -1.40
N MET A 116 19.74 11.30 -2.26
CA MET A 116 21.14 11.18 -1.86
C MET A 116 22.02 12.11 -2.70
N PRO A 117 21.67 13.41 -2.83
CA PRO A 117 22.39 14.31 -3.73
C PRO A 117 23.85 14.49 -3.28
N TYR A 118 24.71 14.88 -4.22
CA TYR A 118 26.07 15.25 -3.88
C TYR A 118 26.10 16.56 -3.09
N VAL A 119 26.66 16.51 -1.88
CA VAL A 119 26.91 17.68 -1.03
C VAL A 119 28.41 17.95 -0.90
N ARG A 120 28.79 19.17 -0.53
CA ARG A 120 30.20 19.54 -0.30
C ARG A 120 30.57 19.41 1.16
N GLU A 121 31.65 18.67 1.41
CA GLU A 121 32.35 18.62 2.70
C GLU A 121 33.77 19.19 2.50
N GLY A 122 33.94 20.46 2.85
CA GLY A 122 35.14 21.22 2.48
C GLY A 122 35.35 21.24 0.96
N ALA A 123 36.47 20.68 0.50
CA ALA A 123 36.83 20.61 -0.92
C ALA A 123 36.30 19.35 -1.63
N LYS A 124 35.73 18.37 -0.92
CA LYS A 124 35.30 17.08 -1.49
C LYS A 124 33.80 17.07 -1.74
N LYS A 125 33.38 16.37 -2.80
CA LYS A 125 31.98 15.98 -3.01
C LYS A 125 31.76 14.63 -2.33
N VAL A 126 30.70 14.54 -1.54
CA VAL A 126 30.27 13.30 -0.88
C VAL A 126 28.79 13.06 -1.15
N THR A 127 28.38 11.80 -1.17
CA THR A 127 26.97 11.43 -1.29
C THR A 127 26.27 11.67 0.05
N GLN A 128 25.16 12.40 0.05
CA GLN A 128 24.35 12.60 1.23
C GLN A 128 23.67 11.27 1.64
N HIS A 129 23.93 10.79 2.85
CA HIS A 129 23.33 9.56 3.39
C HIS A 129 22.21 9.82 4.41
N ASN A 130 21.92 11.09 4.72
CA ASN A 130 20.71 11.46 5.45
C ASN A 130 19.51 11.45 4.49
N ILE A 131 18.96 10.26 4.24
CA ILE A 131 17.82 10.05 3.34
C ILE A 131 16.59 10.70 3.97
N THR A 132 16.14 11.80 3.37
CA THR A 132 15.01 12.59 3.87
C THR A 132 14.25 13.23 2.73
N SER A 133 13.24 14.05 3.05
CA SER A 133 12.50 14.81 2.05
C SER A 133 13.45 15.74 1.27
N PRO A 134 13.51 15.66 -0.07
CA PRO A 134 14.31 16.55 -0.90
C PRO A 134 13.91 18.02 -0.76
N LEU A 135 12.69 18.30 -0.29
CA LEU A 135 12.21 19.66 -0.01
C LEU A 135 12.95 20.37 1.12
N ARG A 136 13.75 19.63 1.92
CA ARG A 136 14.62 20.21 2.94
C ARG A 136 15.90 20.83 2.36
N ASP A 137 16.31 20.40 1.16
CA ASP A 137 17.47 20.93 0.44
C ASP A 137 17.23 20.85 -1.08
N ILE A 138 16.34 21.72 -1.57
CA ILE A 138 15.97 21.82 -2.98
C ILE A 138 17.20 22.17 -3.83
N ASN A 139 18.14 22.92 -3.27
CA ASN A 139 19.36 23.29 -3.97
C ASN A 139 20.18 22.06 -4.35
N SER A 140 20.49 21.18 -3.41
CA SER A 140 21.26 19.98 -3.71
C SER A 140 20.48 18.96 -4.52
N ALA A 141 19.17 18.80 -4.26
CA ALA A 141 18.36 17.75 -4.89
C ALA A 141 17.86 18.10 -6.31
N CYS A 142 17.42 19.35 -6.54
CA CYS A 142 16.71 19.71 -7.77
C CYS A 142 17.53 20.61 -8.70
N LYS A 143 18.37 21.50 -8.15
CA LYS A 143 19.04 22.56 -8.93
C LYS A 143 20.19 22.06 -9.81
N SER A 144 20.62 20.81 -9.64
CA SER A 144 21.54 20.14 -10.58
C SER A 144 20.98 20.07 -12.00
N CYS A 145 19.64 19.95 -12.13
CA CYS A 145 18.94 19.85 -13.41
C CYS A 145 18.01 21.05 -13.68
N HIS A 146 17.41 21.63 -12.64
CA HIS A 146 16.38 22.67 -12.75
C HIS A 146 16.92 24.09 -12.51
N LYS A 147 16.70 25.00 -13.48
CA LYS A 147 17.14 26.40 -13.40
C LYS A 147 16.16 27.31 -12.66
N GLN A 148 14.91 26.87 -12.46
CA GLN A 148 13.86 27.59 -11.75
C GLN A 148 14.25 27.92 -10.30
N SER A 149 13.58 28.90 -9.69
CA SER A 149 13.81 29.23 -8.28
C SER A 149 13.37 28.09 -7.36
N GLU A 150 13.97 28.00 -6.17
CA GLU A 150 13.60 26.99 -5.18
C GLU A 150 12.13 27.13 -4.77
N ASP A 151 11.65 28.36 -4.57
CA ASP A 151 10.24 28.64 -4.24
C ASP A 151 9.29 28.16 -5.33
N TYR A 152 9.65 28.33 -6.61
CA TYR A 152 8.84 27.82 -7.72
C TYR A 152 8.78 26.30 -7.70
N LEU A 153 9.93 25.63 -7.55
CA LEU A 153 9.97 24.16 -7.51
C LEU A 153 9.18 23.61 -6.33
N LYS A 154 9.33 24.22 -5.15
CA LYS A 154 8.55 23.88 -3.96
C LYS A 154 7.05 24.06 -4.20
N ALA A 155 6.64 25.16 -4.84
CA ALA A 155 5.25 25.41 -5.17
C ALA A 155 4.68 24.37 -6.14
N GLN A 156 5.46 23.94 -7.15
CA GLN A 156 5.02 22.87 -8.07
C GLN A 156 4.83 21.53 -7.35
N VAL A 157 5.74 21.16 -6.45
CA VAL A 157 5.60 19.94 -5.65
C VAL A 157 4.36 20.03 -4.78
N LEU A 158 4.16 21.14 -4.06
CA LEU A 158 3.01 21.33 -3.18
C LEU A 158 1.68 21.33 -3.94
N ASP A 159 1.63 21.91 -5.13
CA ASP A 159 0.43 21.91 -5.99
C ASP A 159 0.00 20.48 -6.34
N ILE A 160 0.95 19.66 -6.80
CA ILE A 160 0.74 18.23 -7.05
C ILE A 160 0.24 17.51 -5.80
N GLN A 161 0.93 17.69 -4.67
CA GLN A 161 0.61 16.99 -3.43
C GLN A 161 -0.78 17.39 -2.91
N ASN A 162 -1.16 18.66 -3.03
CA ASN A 162 -2.49 19.14 -2.63
C ASN A 162 -3.59 18.54 -3.52
N SER A 163 -3.37 18.48 -4.83
CA SER A 163 -4.30 17.86 -5.78
C SER A 163 -4.48 16.38 -5.47
N VAL A 164 -3.39 15.62 -5.34
CA VAL A 164 -3.44 14.18 -5.08
C VAL A 164 -4.06 13.91 -3.70
N ALA A 165 -3.74 14.71 -2.68
CA ALA A 165 -4.35 14.57 -1.37
C ALA A 165 -5.88 14.85 -1.39
N HIS A 166 -6.34 15.75 -2.25
CA HIS A 166 -7.78 15.96 -2.48
C HIS A 166 -8.44 14.75 -3.14
N ASP A 167 -7.83 14.22 -4.21
CA ASP A 167 -8.30 13.02 -4.91
C ASP A 167 -8.35 11.82 -3.95
N GLN A 168 -7.33 11.67 -3.08
CA GLN A 168 -7.22 10.60 -2.10
C GLN A 168 -8.40 10.61 -1.13
N ARG A 169 -8.68 11.77 -0.53
CA ARG A 169 -9.84 11.93 0.37
C ARG A 169 -11.16 11.63 -0.34
N THR A 170 -11.29 12.06 -1.59
CA THR A 170 -12.49 11.78 -2.40
C THR A 170 -12.68 10.28 -2.63
N ALA A 171 -11.61 9.55 -2.96
CA ALA A 171 -11.64 8.10 -3.08
C ALA A 171 -11.99 7.42 -1.76
N GLU A 172 -11.35 7.83 -0.65
CA GLU A 172 -11.63 7.29 0.69
C GLU A 172 -13.09 7.51 1.10
N TYR A 173 -13.66 8.70 0.88
CA TYR A 173 -15.07 8.96 1.17
C TYR A 173 -16.01 8.12 0.30
N ALA A 174 -15.70 7.93 -0.98
CA ALA A 174 -16.50 7.05 -1.85
C ALA A 174 -16.45 5.59 -1.37
N ILE A 175 -15.27 5.09 -0.99
CA ILE A 175 -15.09 3.73 -0.45
C ILE A 175 -15.82 3.56 0.89
N VAL A 176 -15.72 4.53 1.80
CA VAL A 176 -16.48 4.50 3.07
C VAL A 176 -17.99 4.48 2.81
N SER A 177 -18.48 5.27 1.84
CA SER A 177 -19.90 5.23 1.46
C SER A 177 -20.30 3.83 0.96
N LEU A 178 -19.51 3.22 0.08
CA LEU A 178 -19.73 1.85 -0.38
C LEU A 178 -19.73 0.85 0.78
N ILE A 179 -18.78 0.97 1.71
CA ILE A 179 -18.68 0.11 2.89
C ILE A 179 -19.96 0.17 3.73
N MET A 180 -20.47 1.38 3.99
CA MET A 180 -21.64 1.58 4.82
C MET A 180 -22.92 1.08 4.15
N ASP A 181 -23.08 1.32 2.84
CA ASP A 181 -24.23 0.82 2.08
C ASP A 181 -24.20 -0.70 1.98
N THR A 182 -23.02 -1.29 1.73
CA THR A 182 -22.84 -2.75 1.71
C THR A 182 -23.17 -3.34 3.07
N LYS A 183 -22.70 -2.74 4.16
CA LYS A 183 -23.03 -3.19 5.52
C LYS A 183 -24.54 -3.18 5.76
N LYS A 184 -25.22 -2.10 5.38
CA LYS A 184 -26.68 -1.99 5.52
C LYS A 184 -27.39 -3.11 4.77
N LEU A 185 -27.06 -3.33 3.50
CA LEU A 185 -27.69 -4.40 2.72
C LEU A 185 -27.39 -5.78 3.31
N ARG A 186 -26.18 -6.02 3.82
CA ARG A 186 -25.85 -7.28 4.51
C ARG A 186 -26.73 -7.54 5.72
N ASP A 187 -26.98 -6.52 6.54
CA ASP A 187 -27.86 -6.63 7.70
C ASP A 187 -29.29 -6.96 7.26
N GLU A 188 -29.77 -6.34 6.18
CA GLU A 188 -31.11 -6.59 5.61
C GLU A 188 -31.23 -8.01 5.04
N LEU A 189 -30.23 -8.46 4.25
CA LEU A 189 -30.18 -9.82 3.72
C LEU A 189 -30.13 -10.86 4.85
N GLY A 190 -29.38 -10.61 5.93
CA GLY A 190 -29.29 -11.51 7.07
C GLY A 190 -30.61 -11.78 7.79
N ASN A 191 -31.61 -10.91 7.62
CA ASN A 191 -32.95 -11.09 8.17
C ASN A 191 -33.88 -11.91 7.27
N MET A 192 -33.48 -12.23 6.04
CA MET A 192 -34.30 -13.03 5.12
C MET A 192 -34.00 -14.52 5.25
N GLU A 193 -35.03 -15.36 5.26
CA GLU A 193 -34.91 -16.82 5.42
C GLU A 193 -33.94 -17.47 4.41
N LYS A 194 -33.92 -16.99 3.16
CA LYS A 194 -33.01 -17.46 2.09
C LYS A 194 -31.54 -17.39 2.52
N PHE A 195 -31.16 -16.36 3.29
CA PHE A 195 -29.80 -16.11 3.72
C PHE A 195 -29.54 -16.53 5.16
N GLN A 196 -30.41 -17.35 5.75
CA GLN A 196 -30.20 -17.93 7.07
C GLN A 196 -29.81 -19.41 6.98
N SER A 197 -29.10 -19.85 8.01
CA SER A 197 -28.77 -21.25 8.30
C SER A 197 -28.95 -21.44 9.81
N ASP A 198 -29.78 -22.40 10.21
CA ASP A 198 -30.18 -22.65 11.62
C ASP A 198 -30.74 -21.39 12.32
N GLY A 199 -31.53 -20.59 11.60
CA GLY A 199 -32.17 -19.38 12.13
C GLY A 199 -31.22 -18.21 12.38
N LYS A 200 -29.99 -18.26 11.84
CA LYS A 200 -28.99 -17.19 11.94
C LYS A 200 -28.50 -16.78 10.56
N ALA A 201 -28.10 -15.52 10.41
CA ALA A 201 -27.53 -15.00 9.17
C ALA A 201 -26.32 -15.82 8.73
N ASP A 202 -26.36 -16.32 7.49
CA ASP A 202 -25.30 -17.10 6.87
C ASP A 202 -24.38 -16.16 6.07
N ALA A 203 -23.24 -15.84 6.66
CA ALA A 203 -22.28 -14.92 6.06
C ALA A 203 -21.78 -15.38 4.69
N LYS A 204 -21.76 -16.69 4.40
CA LYS A 204 -21.30 -17.22 3.12
C LYS A 204 -22.36 -16.96 2.04
N LYS A 205 -23.62 -17.31 2.29
CA LYS A 205 -24.73 -17.03 1.35
C LYS A 205 -24.87 -15.53 1.04
N ILE A 206 -24.75 -14.68 2.06
CA ILE A 206 -24.81 -13.22 1.89
C ILE A 206 -23.62 -12.72 1.05
N SER A 207 -22.42 -13.23 1.29
CA SER A 207 -21.23 -12.80 0.53
C SER A 207 -21.22 -13.33 -0.90
N GLU A 208 -21.85 -14.48 -1.16
CA GLU A 208 -22.09 -15.00 -2.51
C GLU A 208 -23.06 -14.12 -3.29
N GLU A 209 -24.16 -13.67 -2.67
CA GLU A 209 -25.11 -12.72 -3.26
C GLU A 209 -24.44 -11.36 -3.58
N LEU A 210 -23.55 -10.90 -2.70
CA LEU A 210 -22.87 -9.61 -2.85
C LEU A 210 -21.52 -9.70 -3.58
N LYS A 211 -21.19 -10.84 -4.21
CA LYS A 211 -19.85 -11.14 -4.72
C LYS A 211 -19.26 -10.01 -5.58
N GLU A 212 -20.04 -9.46 -6.50
CA GLU A 212 -19.57 -8.37 -7.39
C GLU A 212 -19.27 -7.08 -6.62
N VAL A 213 -20.11 -6.73 -5.64
CA VAL A 213 -19.92 -5.54 -4.79
C VAL A 213 -18.67 -5.70 -3.93
N LEU A 214 -18.45 -6.89 -3.37
CA LEU A 214 -17.27 -7.18 -2.54
C LEU A 214 -15.98 -7.13 -3.35
N GLU A 215 -16.01 -7.56 -4.62
CA GLU A 215 -14.86 -7.46 -5.52
C GLU A 215 -14.56 -6.00 -5.90
N LEU A 216 -15.60 -5.20 -6.16
CA LEU A 216 -15.43 -3.76 -6.41
C LEU A 216 -14.87 -3.04 -5.18
N HIS A 217 -15.34 -3.38 -3.98
CA HIS A 217 -14.78 -2.84 -2.73
C HIS A 217 -13.29 -3.20 -2.59
N ARG A 218 -12.92 -4.48 -2.79
CA ARG A 218 -11.53 -4.93 -2.76
C ARG A 218 -10.65 -4.13 -3.73
N LYS A 219 -11.08 -4.01 -4.99
CA LYS A 219 -10.32 -3.34 -6.06
C LYS A 219 -10.22 -1.83 -5.86
N ALA A 220 -11.30 -1.20 -5.40
CA ALA A 220 -11.33 0.22 -5.08
C ALA A 220 -10.36 0.54 -3.93
N GLN A 221 -10.44 -0.24 -2.84
CA GLN A 221 -9.57 -0.05 -1.69
C GLN A 221 -8.10 -0.27 -2.05
N MET A 222 -7.76 -1.30 -2.83
CA MET A 222 -6.37 -1.55 -3.25
C MET A 222 -5.75 -0.35 -3.98
N ARG A 223 -6.52 0.33 -4.85
CA ARG A 223 -6.06 1.52 -5.58
C ARG A 223 -5.86 2.73 -4.68
N ALA A 224 -6.82 3.00 -3.79
CA ALA A 224 -6.70 4.08 -2.82
C ALA A 224 -5.55 3.85 -1.84
N ASP A 225 -5.35 2.60 -1.41
CA ASP A 225 -4.27 2.21 -0.49
C ASP A 225 -2.90 2.28 -1.17
N PHE A 226 -2.81 1.96 -2.46
CA PHE A 226 -1.56 2.11 -3.23
C PHE A 226 -1.06 3.54 -3.25
N VAL A 227 -1.95 4.52 -3.45
CA VAL A 227 -1.56 5.94 -3.43
C VAL A 227 -1.36 6.46 -2.01
N ASN A 228 -2.21 6.03 -1.06
CA ASN A 228 -2.09 6.44 0.36
C ASN A 228 -0.78 5.98 1.00
N ALA A 229 -0.38 4.74 0.72
CA ALA A 229 0.80 4.13 1.31
C ALA A 229 2.12 4.65 0.71
N GLU A 230 2.07 5.30 -0.46
CA GLU A 230 3.23 5.85 -1.14
C GLU A 230 3.59 7.25 -0.59
N ASN A 231 4.86 7.44 -0.24
CA ASN A 231 5.27 8.55 0.62
C ASN A 231 5.45 9.91 -0.10
N SER A 232 5.40 9.97 -1.42
CA SER A 232 5.62 11.21 -2.17
C SER A 232 4.37 12.08 -2.27
N THR A 233 3.22 11.55 -1.85
CA THR A 233 1.88 12.13 -2.10
C THR A 233 1.69 12.38 -3.60
N GLY A 234 2.05 11.37 -4.40
CA GLY A 234 1.91 11.37 -5.85
C GLY A 234 3.00 12.11 -6.63
N PHE A 235 3.94 12.82 -6.01
CA PHE A 235 4.99 13.54 -6.75
C PHE A 235 5.84 12.63 -7.66
N HIS A 236 6.08 11.38 -7.25
CA HIS A 236 6.83 10.43 -8.06
C HIS A 236 6.13 10.11 -9.40
N ASN A 237 4.79 10.10 -9.43
CA ASN A 237 4.01 9.94 -10.66
C ASN A 237 2.59 10.51 -10.51
N PRO A 238 2.41 11.84 -10.70
CA PRO A 238 1.15 12.51 -10.38
C PRO A 238 -0.01 12.01 -11.24
N ARG A 239 0.27 11.75 -12.52
CA ARG A 239 -0.73 11.30 -13.49
C ARG A 239 -1.25 9.92 -13.14
N GLU A 240 -0.37 9.03 -12.70
CA GLU A 240 -0.79 7.68 -12.32
C GLU A 240 -1.50 7.67 -10.97
N ALA A 241 -1.04 8.47 -10.00
CA ALA A 241 -1.72 8.65 -8.72
C ALA A 241 -3.19 9.08 -8.92
N SER A 242 -3.44 10.17 -9.66
CA SER A 242 -4.81 10.62 -9.94
C SER A 242 -5.62 9.60 -10.74
N ARG A 243 -5.00 8.86 -11.68
CA ARG A 243 -5.70 7.81 -12.44
C ARG A 243 -6.18 6.66 -11.55
N MET A 244 -5.32 6.18 -10.65
CA MET A 244 -5.67 5.13 -9.70
C MET A 244 -6.78 5.58 -8.74
N LEU A 245 -6.71 6.82 -8.26
CA LEU A 245 -7.74 7.38 -7.38
C LEU A 245 -9.08 7.58 -8.08
N LEU A 246 -9.07 8.01 -9.34
CA LEU A 246 -10.29 8.08 -10.14
C LEU A 246 -10.90 6.69 -10.34
N GLN A 247 -10.09 5.66 -10.61
CA GLN A 247 -10.58 4.29 -10.67
C GLN A 247 -11.15 3.81 -9.34
N ALA A 248 -10.53 4.18 -8.21
CA ALA A 248 -11.04 3.83 -6.90
C ALA A 248 -12.44 4.43 -6.65
N VAL A 249 -12.64 5.71 -7.03
CA VAL A 249 -13.95 6.37 -6.99
C VAL A 249 -14.94 5.66 -7.91
N ASP A 250 -14.58 5.43 -9.17
CA ASP A 250 -15.46 4.79 -10.16
C ASP A 250 -15.92 3.40 -9.70
N MET A 251 -14.99 2.56 -9.23
CA MET A 251 -15.29 1.24 -8.68
C MET A 251 -16.17 1.31 -7.43
N ALA A 252 -15.92 2.26 -6.53
CA ALA A 252 -16.74 2.46 -5.35
C ALA A 252 -18.18 2.84 -5.74
N ARG A 253 -18.35 3.75 -6.70
CA ARG A 253 -19.67 4.17 -7.20
C ARG A 253 -20.39 3.05 -7.96
N MET A 254 -19.69 2.32 -8.82
CA MET A 254 -20.24 1.12 -9.47
C MET A 254 -20.71 0.08 -8.45
N GLY A 255 -19.96 -0.09 -7.35
CA GLY A 255 -20.35 -0.96 -6.24
C GLY A 255 -21.67 -0.52 -5.60
N GLN A 256 -21.85 0.79 -5.39
CA GLN A 256 -23.08 1.34 -4.84
C GLN A 256 -24.27 1.17 -5.79
N THR A 257 -24.09 1.38 -7.09
CA THR A 257 -25.15 1.17 -8.08
C THR A 257 -25.63 -0.28 -8.11
N LYS A 258 -24.75 -1.25 -7.81
CA LYS A 258 -25.10 -2.67 -7.73
C LYS A 258 -25.80 -3.08 -6.43
N LEU A 259 -25.91 -2.19 -5.44
CA LEU A 259 -26.65 -2.43 -4.20
C LEU A 259 -28.13 -2.04 -4.29
N VAL A 260 -28.56 -1.42 -5.40
CA VAL A 260 -29.93 -0.94 -5.65
C VAL A 260 -30.75 -1.99 -6.39
#